data_AF-A0A939R6R9-F1
#
_entry.id   AF-A0A939R6R9-F1
#
_cell.length_a   1.000
_cell.length_b   1.000
_cell.length_c   1.000
_cell.angle_alpha   90.00
_cell.angle_beta   90.00
_cell.angle_gamma   90.00
#
_symmetry.space_group_name_H-M   'P 1'
#
loop_
_entity.id
_entity.type
_entity.pdbx_description
1 polymer ?
#
loop_
_entity_poly.entity_id
_entity_poly.type
_entity_poly.pdbx_seq_one_letter_code
_entity_poly.pdbx_strand_id
1 'polypeptide(L)'
;MGGAASSDAVPSGVQGPCPNGWHLPSQEEWIVFWYYMDAQSRYACYIDELHYFAKSMSSTVGWDATSYPCSPGNDQSLNNASGFNAYPAGYCYNGTPMAFGYNTYFWTATENNFFGLVCGRPDPVWVIHEDPTCGYSVRCVKD
;
A
#
# COMPACT_ATOMS: atom_id res chain seq x y z
N MET A 1 16.82 -5.94 5.51
CA MET A 1 15.92 -5.13 6.37
C MET A 1 16.29 -5.29 7.83
N GLY A 2 16.81 -4.29 8.55
CA GLY A 2 16.92 -4.29 10.03
C GLY A 2 17.48 -5.55 10.74
N GLY A 3 18.25 -6.41 10.05
CA GLY A 3 18.75 -7.69 10.57
C GLY A 3 17.85 -8.92 10.37
N ALA A 4 16.62 -8.78 9.85
CA ALA A 4 15.74 -9.92 9.51
C ALA A 4 15.94 -10.38 8.06
N ALA A 5 15.82 -11.70 7.84
CA ALA A 5 15.83 -12.30 6.51
C ALA A 5 14.59 -11.86 5.71
N SER A 6 14.76 -11.69 4.40
CA SER A 6 13.65 -11.50 3.46
C SER A 6 12.74 -12.74 3.45
N SER A 7 11.47 -12.54 3.11
CA SER A 7 10.51 -13.63 2.95
C SER A 7 9.48 -13.30 1.88
N ASP A 8 9.28 -14.27 0.99
CA ASP A 8 8.26 -14.31 -0.04
C ASP A 8 7.14 -15.33 0.30
N ALA A 9 7.07 -15.73 1.58
CA ALA A 9 6.11 -16.71 2.06
C ALA A 9 4.75 -16.06 2.37
N VAL A 10 3.71 -16.91 2.50
CA VAL A 10 2.36 -16.54 2.94
C VAL A 10 1.99 -17.46 4.12
N PRO A 11 2.02 -16.98 5.38
CA PRO A 11 2.48 -15.66 5.82
C PRO A 11 4.00 -15.50 5.73
N SER A 12 4.51 -14.26 5.70
CA SER A 12 5.95 -14.02 5.61
C SER A 12 6.73 -14.59 6.80
N GLY A 13 6.11 -14.62 7.98
CA GLY A 13 6.75 -14.99 9.25
C GLY A 13 7.81 -13.99 9.75
N VAL A 14 7.98 -12.85 9.09
CA VAL A 14 8.97 -11.82 9.45
C VAL A 14 8.35 -10.82 10.41
N GLN A 15 8.62 -10.95 11.71
CA GLN A 15 8.13 -9.99 12.71
C GLN A 15 8.61 -8.55 12.42
N GLY A 16 9.92 -8.37 12.21
CA GLY A 16 10.51 -7.05 11.96
C GLY A 16 10.12 -6.02 13.03
N PRO A 17 9.61 -4.82 12.64
CA PRO A 17 9.18 -3.78 13.59
C PRO A 17 7.80 -4.04 14.22
N CYS A 18 7.13 -5.15 13.88
CA CYS A 18 5.79 -5.44 14.33
C CYS A 18 5.73 -5.96 15.78
N PRO A 19 4.60 -5.74 16.49
CA PRO A 19 4.39 -6.31 17.82
C PRO A 19 4.43 -7.84 17.82
N ASN A 20 4.61 -8.46 18.99
CA ASN A 20 4.55 -9.91 19.12
C ASN A 20 3.19 -10.46 18.64
N GLY A 21 3.22 -11.54 17.85
CA GLY A 21 2.04 -12.14 17.20
C GLY A 21 1.58 -11.40 15.95
N TRP A 22 2.45 -10.56 15.38
CA TRP A 22 2.24 -9.86 14.11
C TRP A 22 3.51 -9.92 13.28
N HIS A 23 3.35 -9.90 11.95
CA HIS A 23 4.44 -9.87 10.99
C HIS A 23 4.29 -8.72 9.98
N LEU A 24 5.39 -8.42 9.31
CA LEU A 24 5.44 -7.53 8.15
C LEU A 24 5.02 -8.32 6.90
N PRO A 25 4.04 -7.87 6.10
CA PRO A 25 3.56 -8.64 4.96
C PRO A 25 4.61 -8.77 3.86
N SER A 26 4.71 -9.96 3.24
CA SER A 26 5.48 -10.18 2.01
C SER A 26 4.76 -9.59 0.79
N GLN A 27 5.45 -9.51 -0.36
CA GLN A 27 4.80 -9.18 -1.63
C GLN A 27 3.65 -10.15 -1.95
N GLU A 28 3.84 -11.43 -1.67
CA GLU A 28 2.87 -12.50 -1.94
C GLU A 28 1.60 -12.33 -1.11
N GLU A 29 1.71 -11.83 0.12
CA GLU A 29 0.55 -11.53 0.96
C GLU A 29 -0.26 -10.34 0.45
N TRP A 30 0.41 -9.30 -0.03
CA TRP A 30 -0.23 -8.19 -0.73
C TRP A 30 -0.92 -8.64 -2.03
N ILE A 31 -0.32 -9.60 -2.75
CA ILE A 31 -0.94 -10.23 -3.93
C ILE A 31 -2.18 -11.04 -3.53
N VAL A 32 -2.13 -11.80 -2.43
CA VAL A 32 -3.31 -12.50 -1.88
C VAL A 32 -4.42 -11.50 -1.53
N PHE A 33 -4.08 -10.35 -0.94
CA PHE A 33 -5.04 -9.31 -0.65
C PHE A 33 -5.64 -8.70 -1.92
N TRP A 34 -4.85 -8.52 -2.98
CA TRP A 34 -5.34 -8.08 -4.29
C TRP A 34 -6.35 -9.08 -4.88
N TYR A 35 -6.02 -10.38 -4.90
CA TYR A 35 -6.95 -11.42 -5.40
C TYR A 35 -8.22 -11.52 -4.58
N TYR A 36 -8.13 -11.36 -3.25
CA TYR A 36 -9.30 -11.27 -2.38
C TYR A 36 -10.22 -10.11 -2.79
N MET A 37 -9.64 -8.96 -3.14
CA MET A 37 -10.41 -7.81 -3.59
C MET A 37 -11.01 -8.02 -4.98
N ASP A 38 -10.25 -8.57 -5.92
CA ASP A 38 -10.71 -8.82 -7.29
C ASP A 38 -11.88 -9.82 -7.36
N ALA A 39 -11.91 -10.79 -6.44
CA ALA A 39 -13.04 -11.71 -6.28
C ALA A 39 -14.35 -11.02 -5.81
N GLN A 40 -14.32 -9.74 -5.46
CA GLN A 40 -15.45 -9.00 -4.86
C GLN A 40 -15.64 -7.64 -5.54
N SER A 41 -16.61 -7.57 -6.45
CA SER A 41 -16.92 -6.36 -7.24
C SER A 41 -17.16 -5.09 -6.41
N ARG A 42 -17.57 -5.22 -5.14
CA ARG A 42 -17.74 -4.08 -4.22
C ARG A 42 -16.47 -3.27 -3.97
N TYR A 43 -15.29 -3.83 -4.23
CA TYR A 43 -14.00 -3.14 -4.05
C TYR A 43 -13.43 -2.60 -5.37
N ALA A 44 -14.00 -2.96 -6.51
CA ALA A 44 -13.51 -2.50 -7.79
C ALA A 44 -14.10 -1.11 -8.10
N CYS A 45 -13.23 -0.22 -8.56
CA CYS A 45 -13.61 0.92 -9.38
C CYS A 45 -13.37 0.56 -10.85
N TYR A 46 -14.28 0.97 -11.73
CA TYR A 46 -14.28 0.57 -13.13
C TYR A 46 -13.90 1.75 -14.02
N ILE A 47 -12.93 1.54 -14.91
CA ILE A 47 -12.73 2.37 -16.10
C ILE A 47 -12.73 1.41 -17.27
N ASP A 48 -13.67 1.60 -18.19
CA ASP A 48 -13.96 0.67 -19.28
C ASP A 48 -14.23 -0.76 -18.74
N GLU A 49 -13.38 -1.74 -19.09
CA GLU A 49 -13.48 -3.14 -18.67
C GLU A 49 -12.42 -3.53 -17.61
N LEU A 50 -11.69 -2.57 -17.06
CA LEU A 50 -10.61 -2.80 -16.10
C LEU A 50 -11.05 -2.52 -14.66
N HIS A 51 -10.59 -3.37 -13.74
CA HIS A 51 -10.83 -3.26 -12.31
C HIS A 51 -9.66 -2.59 -11.61
N TYR A 52 -9.96 -1.61 -10.77
CA TYR A 52 -8.97 -0.81 -10.04
C TYR A 52 -9.28 -0.78 -8.55
N PHE A 53 -8.24 -0.93 -7.72
CA PHE A 53 -8.42 -1.15 -6.27
C PHE A 53 -7.82 -0.05 -5.39
N ALA A 54 -7.15 0.97 -5.95
CA ALA A 54 -6.50 1.99 -5.14
C ALA A 54 -7.47 2.74 -4.23
N LYS A 55 -8.68 3.08 -4.70
CA LYS A 55 -9.72 3.74 -3.87
C LYS A 55 -10.14 2.87 -2.69
N SER A 56 -10.33 1.57 -2.91
CA SER A 56 -10.77 0.65 -1.86
C SER A 56 -9.79 0.53 -0.71
N MET A 57 -8.51 0.76 -0.97
CA MET A 57 -7.44 0.76 0.03
C MET A 57 -7.18 2.13 0.65
N SER A 58 -7.52 3.21 -0.04
CA SER A 58 -7.16 4.57 0.36
C SER A 58 -8.07 5.11 1.49
N SER A 59 -7.56 6.05 2.28
CA SER A 59 -8.35 6.83 3.23
C SER A 59 -9.36 7.72 2.51
N THR A 60 -10.42 8.11 3.21
CA THR A 60 -11.46 9.02 2.67
C THR A 60 -11.08 10.50 2.68
N VAL A 61 -9.90 10.82 3.21
CA VAL A 61 -9.38 12.18 3.35
C VAL A 61 -7.85 12.20 3.23
N GLY A 62 -7.32 13.39 2.96
CA GLY A 62 -5.89 13.68 3.01
C GLY A 62 -5.18 13.58 1.66
N TRP A 63 -5.80 12.99 0.64
CA TRP A 63 -5.20 12.91 -0.69
C TRP A 63 -5.30 14.25 -1.42
N ASP A 64 -4.30 14.56 -2.24
CA ASP A 64 -4.39 15.67 -3.18
C ASP A 64 -5.54 15.43 -4.14
N ALA A 65 -6.34 16.45 -4.40
CA ALA A 65 -7.49 16.31 -5.28
C ALA A 65 -7.04 16.07 -6.73
N THR A 66 -7.70 15.15 -7.42
CA THR A 66 -7.47 14.89 -8.85
C THR A 66 -8.77 14.51 -9.55
N SER A 67 -8.82 14.80 -10.85
CA SER A 67 -9.90 14.39 -11.74
C SER A 67 -9.66 13.01 -12.36
N TYR A 68 -8.52 12.36 -12.10
CA TYR A 68 -8.22 11.05 -12.68
C TYR A 68 -9.14 9.99 -12.05
N PRO A 69 -10.03 9.34 -12.83
CA PRO A 69 -11.00 8.37 -12.30
C PRO A 69 -10.33 7.22 -11.55
N CYS A 70 -11.03 6.65 -10.58
CA CYS A 70 -10.56 5.50 -9.79
C CYS A 70 -9.25 5.70 -9.03
N SER A 71 -8.67 6.90 -9.01
CA SER A 71 -7.49 7.19 -8.20
C SER A 71 -7.88 7.64 -6.78
N PRO A 72 -6.97 7.50 -5.80
CA PRO A 72 -7.23 7.87 -4.41
C PRO A 72 -7.75 9.30 -4.22
N GLY A 73 -7.25 10.26 -4.98
CA GLY A 73 -7.60 11.68 -4.84
C GLY A 73 -8.87 12.13 -5.56
N ASN A 74 -9.51 11.24 -6.34
CA ASN A 74 -10.77 11.51 -7.02
C ASN A 74 -11.95 11.06 -6.16
N ASP A 75 -12.87 11.97 -5.79
CA ASP A 75 -14.05 11.69 -4.95
C ASP A 75 -13.73 10.81 -3.74
N GLN A 76 -12.90 11.34 -2.84
CA GLN A 76 -12.31 10.58 -1.72
C GLN A 76 -13.36 10.01 -0.76
N SER A 77 -14.57 10.57 -0.71
CA SER A 77 -15.67 10.04 0.10
C SER A 77 -16.08 8.61 -0.30
N LEU A 78 -15.69 8.16 -1.49
CA LEU A 78 -15.93 6.80 -1.99
C LEU A 78 -14.76 5.84 -1.71
N ASN A 79 -13.69 6.31 -1.07
CA ASN A 79 -12.54 5.47 -0.72
C ASN A 79 -12.85 4.55 0.46
N ASN A 80 -11.91 3.64 0.74
CA ASN A 80 -11.87 2.78 1.92
C ASN A 80 -12.95 1.69 2.00
N ALA A 81 -13.47 1.22 0.86
CA ALA A 81 -14.45 0.14 0.85
C ALA A 81 -13.94 -1.17 1.50
N SER A 82 -12.62 -1.42 1.47
CA SER A 82 -11.99 -2.59 2.11
C SER A 82 -11.79 -2.46 3.62
N GLY A 83 -11.90 -1.26 4.18
CA GLY A 83 -11.52 -0.97 5.57
C GLY A 83 -10.01 -0.81 5.83
N PHE A 84 -9.15 -0.90 4.80
CA PHE A 84 -7.70 -0.78 4.94
C PHE A 84 -7.25 0.63 5.40
N ASN A 85 -7.86 1.68 4.88
CA ASN A 85 -7.71 3.08 5.31
C ASN A 85 -6.27 3.65 5.22
N ALA A 86 -5.64 3.59 4.04
CA ALA A 86 -4.30 4.11 3.80
C ALA A 86 -4.30 5.65 3.69
N TYR A 87 -3.65 6.34 4.63
CA TYR A 87 -3.42 7.78 4.51
C TYR A 87 -2.23 8.07 3.59
N PRO A 88 -2.25 9.18 2.83
CA PRO A 88 -1.13 9.60 1.97
C PRO A 88 -0.02 10.23 2.81
N ALA A 89 0.67 9.40 3.58
CA ALA A 89 1.71 9.79 4.52
C ALA A 89 3.04 10.18 3.84
N GLY A 90 3.11 10.08 2.51
CA GLY A 90 4.33 10.31 1.77
C GLY A 90 5.38 9.25 2.05
N TYR A 91 6.63 9.70 2.02
CA TYR A 91 7.79 8.93 2.43
C TYR A 91 8.86 9.88 2.98
N CYS A 92 9.86 9.32 3.65
CA CYS A 92 11.02 10.06 4.11
C CYS A 92 12.20 9.75 3.19
N TYR A 93 12.98 10.75 2.80
CA TYR A 93 14.23 10.59 2.06
C TYR A 93 15.33 11.36 2.79
N ASN A 94 16.36 10.66 3.28
CA ASN A 94 17.43 11.27 4.08
C ASN A 94 16.91 12.14 5.24
N GLY A 95 15.91 11.63 5.98
CA GLY A 95 15.30 12.35 7.10
C GLY A 95 14.32 13.47 6.68
N THR A 96 14.18 13.76 5.40
CA THR A 96 13.29 14.78 4.87
C THR A 96 11.98 14.14 4.41
N PRO A 97 10.82 14.53 4.95
CA PRO A 97 9.56 14.00 4.49
C PRO A 97 9.15 14.62 3.14
N MET A 98 8.57 13.79 2.29
CA MET A 98 8.29 14.05 0.87
C MET A 98 6.89 13.55 0.52
N ALA A 99 6.24 14.22 -0.46
CA ALA A 99 5.02 13.73 -1.11
C ALA A 99 3.82 13.42 -0.18
N PHE A 100 3.73 14.12 0.96
CA PHE A 100 2.50 14.17 1.76
C PHE A 100 1.31 14.58 0.90
N GLY A 101 0.17 13.91 1.12
CA GLY A 101 -1.04 14.12 0.32
C GLY A 101 -1.00 13.42 -1.05
N TYR A 102 0.18 13.10 -1.56
CA TYR A 102 0.32 12.56 -2.91
C TYR A 102 0.47 11.04 -2.95
N ASN A 103 1.28 10.44 -2.09
CA ASN A 103 1.49 8.99 -2.09
C ASN A 103 1.60 8.41 -0.67
N THR A 104 1.56 7.09 -0.59
CA THR A 104 2.00 6.34 0.60
C THR A 104 2.64 5.05 0.14
N TYR A 105 3.71 4.67 0.83
CA TYR A 105 4.43 3.43 0.60
C TYR A 105 4.52 2.64 1.89
N PHE A 106 4.51 1.31 1.76
CA PHE A 106 4.59 0.35 2.85
C PHE A 106 5.79 -0.56 2.64
N TRP A 107 6.60 -0.71 3.69
CA TRP A 107 7.61 -1.77 3.73
C TRP A 107 6.96 -3.14 3.56
N THR A 108 7.64 -4.02 2.83
CA THR A 108 7.29 -5.45 2.71
C THR A 108 8.41 -6.30 3.30
N ALA A 109 8.11 -7.55 3.63
CA ALA A 109 9.11 -8.54 4.02
C ALA A 109 9.94 -9.07 2.83
N THR A 110 9.59 -8.70 1.59
CA THR A 110 10.32 -9.06 0.37
C THR A 110 11.44 -8.07 0.10
N GLU A 111 12.64 -8.57 -0.15
CA GLU A 111 13.82 -7.74 -0.38
C GLU A 111 13.64 -6.80 -1.58
N ASN A 112 14.14 -5.57 -1.44
CA ASN A 112 14.12 -4.55 -2.48
C ASN A 112 12.74 -4.27 -3.06
N ASN A 113 11.65 -4.55 -2.33
CA ASN A 113 10.29 -4.27 -2.79
C ASN A 113 9.52 -3.45 -1.76
N PHE A 114 8.62 -2.60 -2.25
CA PHE A 114 7.62 -1.94 -1.44
C PHE A 114 6.30 -1.80 -2.19
N PHE A 115 5.22 -1.76 -1.41
CA PHE A 115 3.86 -1.63 -1.92
C PHE A 115 3.37 -0.20 -1.72
N GLY A 116 2.66 0.37 -2.70
CA GLY A 116 2.27 1.79 -2.66
C GLY A 116 0.92 2.13 -3.25
N LEU A 117 0.43 3.30 -2.87
CA LEU A 117 -0.73 3.97 -3.46
C LEU A 117 -0.32 5.40 -3.83
N VAL A 118 -0.75 5.86 -5.01
CA VAL A 118 -0.34 7.16 -5.58
C VAL A 118 -1.55 7.92 -6.08
N CYS A 119 -1.64 9.20 -5.74
CA CYS A 119 -2.64 10.10 -6.26
C CYS A 119 -2.53 10.16 -7.80
N GLY A 120 -3.67 10.10 -8.48
CA GLY A 120 -3.70 10.05 -9.94
C GLY A 120 -3.36 8.68 -10.55
N ARG A 121 -3.16 7.63 -9.74
CA ARG A 121 -3.08 6.25 -10.22
C ARG A 121 -4.23 5.40 -9.68
N PRO A 122 -4.89 4.61 -10.53
CA PRO A 122 -6.05 3.83 -10.12
C PRO A 122 -5.66 2.45 -9.52
N ASP A 123 -4.45 1.98 -9.80
CA ASP A 123 -3.87 0.77 -9.21
C ASP A 123 -2.80 1.07 -8.17
N PRO A 124 -2.62 0.15 -7.20
CA PRO A 124 -1.43 0.12 -6.38
C PRO A 124 -0.16 -0.06 -7.22
N VAL A 125 0.96 0.41 -6.68
CA VAL A 125 2.26 0.31 -7.32
C VAL A 125 3.18 -0.62 -6.55
N TRP A 126 3.95 -1.39 -7.31
CA TRP A 126 5.11 -2.12 -6.82
C TRP A 126 6.35 -1.38 -7.27
N VAL A 127 7.26 -1.13 -6.34
CA VAL A 127 8.45 -0.37 -6.66
C VAL A 127 9.65 -1.11 -6.12
N ILE A 128 10.61 -1.34 -7.00
CA ILE A 128 11.87 -1.96 -6.66
C ILE A 128 12.76 -0.87 -6.07
N HIS A 129 13.36 -1.12 -4.90
CA HIS A 129 14.26 -0.15 -4.28
C HIS A 129 15.63 -0.72 -3.97
N GLU A 130 16.63 0.11 -4.23
CA GLU A 130 18.02 -0.15 -3.85
C GLU A 130 18.58 0.91 -2.87
N ASP A 131 17.82 1.98 -2.54
CA ASP A 131 18.35 3.07 -1.70
C ASP A 131 17.92 2.90 -0.22
N PRO A 132 18.88 2.64 0.69
CA PRO A 132 18.59 2.47 2.12
C PRO A 132 18.21 3.77 2.85
N THR A 133 18.22 4.92 2.17
CA THR A 133 17.94 6.23 2.79
C THR A 133 16.46 6.61 2.83
N CYS A 134 15.58 5.78 2.24
CA CYS A 134 14.14 5.98 2.27
C CYS A 134 13.50 5.39 3.54
N GLY A 135 12.53 6.11 4.10
CA GLY A 135 11.65 5.65 5.16
C GLY A 135 10.21 5.56 4.66
N TYR A 136 9.61 4.38 4.77
CA TYR A 136 8.22 4.10 4.39
C TYR A 136 7.37 3.75 5.61
N SER A 137 6.05 3.79 5.44
CA SER A 137 5.13 3.34 6.48
C SER A 137 5.30 1.83 6.72
N VAL A 138 4.98 1.39 7.93
CA VAL A 138 4.91 -0.03 8.28
C VAL A 138 3.45 -0.38 8.50
N ARG A 139 3.02 -1.50 7.93
CA ARG A 139 1.73 -2.11 8.27
C ARG A 139 1.95 -3.55 8.66
N CYS A 140 1.50 -3.90 9.85
CA CYS A 140 1.64 -5.24 10.40
C CYS A 140 0.36 -6.04 10.18
N VAL A 141 0.51 -7.34 9.93
CA VAL A 141 -0.58 -8.31 9.81
C VAL A 141 -0.50 -9.27 11.00
N LYS A 142 -1.65 -9.64 11.54
CA LYS A 142 -1.70 -10.53 12.71
C LYS A 142 -1.50 -11.97 12.26
N ASP A 143 -0.72 -12.73 13.02
CA ASP A 143 -0.49 -14.17 12.83
C ASP A 143 -1.77 -15.01 13.11
#